data_AF-A0A932VQ23-F1
#
_entry.id   AF-A0A932VQ23-F1
#
_cell.length_a   1.000
_cell.length_b   1.000
_cell.length_c   1.000
_cell.angle_alpha   90.00
_cell.angle_beta   90.00
_cell.angle_gamma   90.00
#
_symmetry.space_group_name_H-M   'P 1'
#
loop_
_entity.id
_entity.type
_entity.pdbx_description
1 polymer ?
#
loop_
_entity_poly.entity_id
_entity_poly.type
_entity_poly.pdbx_seq_one_letter_code
_entity_poly.pdbx_strand_id
1 'polypeptide(L)'
;MIQEKIEKKINGSLSPVHLTIVDETWRHVGHTGAVPGKGHFILHVVSHQFEGIALLNRNRLVFDILKDEMGTEIHALTIRAQTPSEWERWSVKE
;
A
#
# COMPACT_ATOMS: atom_id res chain seq x y z
N MET A 1 3.10 -15.10 -5.59
CA MET A 1 2.86 -14.78 -4.17
C MET A 1 1.97 -13.53 -4.07
N ILE A 2 1.31 -13.28 -2.92
CA ILE A 2 0.42 -12.12 -2.76
C ILE A 2 1.13 -10.79 -3.01
N GLN A 3 2.39 -10.64 -2.58
CA GLN A 3 3.21 -9.46 -2.82
C GLN A 3 3.39 -9.16 -4.31
N GLU A 4 3.70 -10.16 -5.14
CA GLU A 4 3.85 -9.99 -6.59
C GLU A 4 2.53 -9.55 -7.26
N LYS A 5 1.39 -10.05 -6.75
CA LYS A 5 0.06 -9.68 -7.24
C LYS A 5 -0.25 -8.22 -6.94
N ILE A 6 0.06 -7.77 -5.71
CA ILE A 6 -0.05 -6.38 -5.30
C ILE A 6 0.82 -5.50 -6.19
N GLU A 7 2.10 -5.85 -6.36
CA GLU A 7 3.05 -5.11 -7.19
C GLU A 7 2.54 -4.95 -8.63
N LYS A 8 2.11 -6.04 -9.26
CA LYS A 8 1.63 -6.02 -10.65
C LYS A 8 0.40 -5.14 -10.82
N LYS A 9 -0.58 -5.23 -9.90
CA LYS A 9 -1.80 -4.42 -9.96
C LYS A 9 -1.54 -2.94 -9.75
N ILE A 10 -0.71 -2.60 -8.76
CA ILE A 10 -0.36 -1.21 -8.46
C ILE A 10 0.46 -0.62 -9.61
N ASN A 11 1.46 -1.34 -10.13
CA ASN A 11 2.24 -0.88 -11.28
C ASN A 11 1.39 -0.68 -12.54
N GLY A 12 0.47 -1.61 -12.83
CA GLY A 12 -0.41 -1.51 -13.99
C GLY A 12 -1.45 -0.40 -13.91
N SER A 13 -1.90 -0.03 -12.71
CA SER A 13 -2.98 0.96 -12.53
C SER A 13 -2.46 2.37 -12.25
N LEU A 14 -1.44 2.48 -11.41
CA LEU A 14 -0.97 3.77 -10.89
C LEU A 14 0.36 4.23 -11.50
N SER A 15 1.07 3.34 -12.22
CA SER A 15 2.39 3.58 -12.80
C SER A 15 3.29 4.41 -11.86
N PRO A 16 3.50 3.92 -10.62
CA PRO A 16 4.20 4.68 -9.61
C PRO A 16 5.66 4.89 -10.01
N VAL A 17 6.21 6.05 -9.65
CA VAL A 17 7.65 6.32 -9.77
C VAL A 17 8.44 5.58 -8.67
N HIS A 18 7.78 5.27 -7.56
CA HIS A 18 8.35 4.48 -6.48
C HIS A 18 7.25 3.66 -5.79
N LEU A 19 7.52 2.38 -5.56
CA LEU A 19 6.64 1.46 -4.86
C LEU A 19 7.45 0.68 -3.84
N THR A 20 7.06 0.77 -2.57
CA THR A 20 7.57 -0.09 -1.51
C THR A 20 6.42 -0.87 -0.90
N ILE A 21 6.62 -2.18 -0.76
CA ILE A 21 5.67 -3.11 -0.13
C ILE A 21 6.39 -3.73 1.07
N VAL A 22 5.87 -3.51 2.27
CA VAL A 22 6.38 -4.12 3.51
C VAL A 22 5.37 -5.14 4.01
N ASP A 23 5.81 -6.38 4.14
CA ASP A 23 5.04 -7.46 4.74
C ASP A 23 5.28 -7.48 6.26
N GLU A 24 4.26 -7.10 7.02
CA GLU A 24 4.26 -7.12 8.49
C GLU A 24 3.45 -8.30 9.06
N THR A 25 3.15 -9.33 8.26
CA THR A 25 2.38 -10.51 8.69
C THR A 25 2.98 -11.19 9.92
N TRP A 26 4.30 -11.08 10.13
CA TRP A 26 5.04 -11.62 11.27
C TRP A 26 4.81 -10.89 12.60
N ARG A 27 4.30 -9.65 12.59
CA ARG A 27 4.10 -8.85 13.83
C ARG A 27 2.99 -9.39 14.75
N HIS A 28 2.31 -10.46 14.36
CA HIS A 28 1.15 -11.02 15.07
C HIS A 28 1.34 -12.44 15.60
N VAL A 29 2.57 -12.94 15.69
CA VAL A 29 2.86 -14.16 16.47
C VAL A 29 2.67 -13.83 17.97
N GLY A 30 1.43 -13.96 18.47
CA GLY A 30 1.12 -13.91 19.91
C GLY A 30 0.09 -12.88 20.42
N HIS A 31 -0.62 -12.14 19.56
CA HIS A 31 -1.61 -11.12 20.00
C HIS A 31 -3.08 -11.53 19.78
N THR A 32 -3.94 -11.20 20.76
CA THR A 32 -5.40 -11.37 20.74
C THR A 32 -6.03 -10.44 19.68
N GLY A 33 -6.37 -10.99 18.51
CA GLY A 33 -6.86 -10.24 17.35
C GLY A 33 -6.19 -10.64 16.02
N ALA A 34 -5.12 -11.43 16.09
CA ALA A 34 -4.49 -12.03 14.93
C ALA A 34 -5.48 -12.94 14.20
N VAL A 35 -5.78 -12.61 12.94
CA VAL A 35 -6.54 -13.51 12.06
C VAL A 35 -5.53 -14.46 11.41
N PRO A 36 -5.54 -15.76 11.75
CA PRO A 36 -4.58 -16.70 11.19
C PRO A 36 -4.73 -16.77 9.66
N GLY A 37 -3.61 -16.65 8.95
CA GLY A 37 -3.52 -16.85 7.50
C GLY A 37 -3.75 -15.63 6.60
N LYS A 38 -3.90 -14.41 7.14
CA LYS A 38 -4.06 -13.18 6.34
C LYS A 38 -3.01 -12.13 6.70
N GLY A 39 -2.38 -11.54 5.68
CA GLY A 39 -1.23 -10.67 5.88
C GLY A 39 -1.55 -9.22 6.23
N HIS A 40 -0.63 -8.57 6.93
CA HIS A 40 -0.63 -7.12 7.16
C HIS A 40 0.39 -6.49 6.21
N PHE A 41 -0.05 -5.57 5.36
CA PHE A 41 0.84 -4.93 4.38
C PHE A 41 0.87 -3.42 4.58
N ILE A 42 2.07 -2.85 4.49
CA ILE A 42 2.26 -1.41 4.31
C ILE A 42 2.65 -1.17 2.86
N LEU A 43 1.91 -0.29 2.19
CA LEU A 43 2.17 0.17 0.85
C LEU A 43 2.59 1.64 0.88
N HIS A 44 3.79 1.93 0.39
CA HIS A 44 4.20 3.28 0.05
C HIS A 44 4.20 3.40 -1.47
N VAL A 45 3.27 4.19 -1.99
CA VAL A 45 3.07 4.40 -3.43
C VAL A 45 3.33 5.86 -3.74
N VAL A 46 4.29 6.11 -4.63
CA VAL A 46 4.60 7.44 -5.12
C VAL A 46 4.22 7.53 -6.59
N SER A 47 3.29 8.40 -6.96
CA SER A 47 2.83 8.54 -8.35
C SER A 47 2.38 9.96 -8.67
N HIS A 48 2.65 10.41 -9.91
CA HIS A 48 2.12 11.67 -10.44
C HIS A 48 0.59 11.66 -10.52
N GLN A 49 -0.05 10.49 -10.61
CA GLN A 49 -1.51 10.39 -10.63
C GLN A 49 -2.19 10.92 -9.36
N PHE A 50 -1.43 11.12 -8.28
CA PHE A 50 -1.94 11.66 -7.02
C PHE A 50 -1.95 13.20 -6.96
N GLU A 51 -1.41 13.88 -7.98
CA GLU A 51 -1.42 15.34 -8.05
C GLU A 51 -2.85 15.88 -8.12
N GLY A 52 -3.15 16.89 -7.30
CA GLY A 52 -4.49 17.46 -7.18
C GLY A 52 -5.54 16.57 -6.52
N ILE A 53 -5.21 15.32 -6.15
CA ILE A 53 -6.13 14.40 -5.46
C ILE A 53 -5.93 14.52 -3.95
N ALA A 54 -7.02 14.64 -3.19
CA ALA A 54 -6.98 14.62 -1.72
C ALA A 54 -6.52 13.25 -1.17
N LEU A 55 -5.78 13.25 -0.06
CA LEU A 55 -5.20 12.04 0.57
C LEU A 55 -6.20 10.88 0.72
N LEU A 56 -7.42 11.14 1.20
CA LEU A 56 -8.46 10.12 1.34
C LEU A 56 -8.79 9.44 0.02
N ASN A 57 -8.89 10.21 -1.07
CA ASN A 57 -9.20 9.69 -2.39
C ASN A 57 -8.02 8.89 -2.95
N ARG A 58 -6.78 9.29 -2.68
CA ARG A 58 -5.59 8.51 -3.04
C ARG A 58 -5.61 7.13 -2.35
N ASN A 59 -5.90 7.11 -1.06
CA ASN A 59 -6.02 5.86 -0.30
C ASN A 59 -7.16 4.99 -0.83
N ARG A 60 -8.30 5.58 -1.19
CA ARG A 60 -9.41 4.86 -1.83
C ARG A 60 -9.03 4.26 -3.18
N LEU A 61 -8.26 4.97 -4.00
CA LEU A 61 -7.78 4.44 -5.30
C LEU A 61 -6.90 3.20 -5.09
N VAL A 62 -5.92 3.28 -4.20
CA VAL A 62 -5.03 2.15 -3.88
C VAL A 62 -5.83 0.99 -3.29
N PHE A 63 -6.78 1.26 -2.41
CA PHE A 63 -7.65 0.25 -1.84
C PHE A 63 -8.55 -0.42 -2.91
N ASP A 64 -9.14 0.34 -3.82
CA ASP A 64 -10.02 -0.20 -4.87
C ASP A 64 -9.27 -1.16 -5.80
N ILE A 65 -8.00 -0.85 -6.13
CA ILE A 65 -7.14 -1.73 -6.93
C ILE A 65 -6.95 -3.11 -6.26
N LEU A 66 -6.88 -3.14 -4.93
CA LEU A 66 -6.61 -4.34 -4.14
C LEU A 66 -7.86 -4.93 -3.48
N LYS A 67 -9.06 -4.41 -3.77
CA LYS A 67 -10.30 -4.78 -3.07
C LYS A 67 -10.63 -6.26 -3.16
N ASP A 68 -10.32 -6.91 -4.28
CA ASP A 68 -10.56 -8.34 -4.49
C ASP A 68 -9.67 -9.23 -3.60
N GLU A 69 -8.54 -8.69 -3.11
CA GLU A 69 -7.61 -9.37 -2.21
C GLU A 69 -7.88 -9.03 -0.73
N MET A 70 -8.66 -7.98 -0.47
CA MET A 70 -9.05 -7.57 0.87
C MET A 70 -9.98 -8.61 1.49
N GLY A 71 -9.69 -9.00 2.73
CA GLY A 71 -10.48 -9.97 3.48
C GLY A 71 -10.29 -11.42 3.06
N THR A 72 -9.53 -11.71 2.01
CA THR A 72 -9.15 -13.08 1.59
C THR A 72 -7.67 -13.32 1.86
N GLU A 73 -6.80 -12.56 1.21
CA GLU A 73 -5.33 -12.67 1.29
C GLU A 73 -4.74 -11.56 2.17
N ILE A 74 -5.36 -10.37 2.18
CA ILE A 74 -4.95 -9.19 2.94
C ILE A 74 -5.94 -8.93 4.08
N HIS A 75 -5.48 -8.93 5.34
CA HIS A 75 -6.35 -8.55 6.47
C HIS A 75 -6.37 -7.05 6.67
N ALA A 76 -5.19 -6.44 6.70
CA ALA A 76 -5.01 -5.02 6.97
C ALA A 76 -4.03 -4.43 5.98
N LEU A 77 -4.36 -3.22 5.51
CA LEU A 77 -3.58 -2.49 4.53
C LEU A 77 -3.35 -1.06 5.02
N THR A 78 -2.09 -0.71 5.27
CA THR A 78 -1.67 0.66 5.54
C THR A 78 -1.20 1.27 4.24
N ILE A 79 -1.78 2.40 3.84
CA ILE A 79 -1.46 3.06 2.57
C ILE A 79 -0.83 4.42 2.84
N ARG A 80 0.34 4.66 2.24
CA ARG A 80 0.93 5.98 2.07
C ARG A 80 0.99 6.30 0.59
N ALA A 81 0.11 7.19 0.13
CA ALA A 81 0.03 7.61 -1.25
C ALA A 81 0.50 9.06 -1.40
N GLN A 82 1.68 9.23 -2.01
CA GLN A 82 2.37 10.53 -2.12
C GLN A 82 2.64 10.90 -3.57
N THR A 83 2.63 12.18 -3.87
CA THR A 83 3.16 12.71 -5.12
C THR A 83 4.70 12.66 -5.11
N PRO A 84 5.37 12.67 -6.26
CA PRO A 84 6.83 12.71 -6.31
C PRO A 84 7.42 13.92 -5.59
N SER A 85 6.76 15.09 -5.66
CA SER A 85 7.17 16.29 -4.92
C SER A 85 7.03 16.14 -3.41
N GLU A 86 5.98 15.48 -2.92
CA GLU A 86 5.83 15.17 -1.49
C GLU A 86 6.88 14.15 -1.02
N TRP A 87 7.24 13.19 -1.87
CA TRP A 87 8.27 12.18 -1.58
C TRP A 87 9.67 12.80 -1.49
N GLU A 88 10.02 13.66 -2.44
CA GLU A 88 11.31 14.38 -2.44
C GLU A 88 11.46 15.22 -1.16
N ARG A 89 10.40 15.94 -0.76
CA ARG A 89 10.40 16.71 0.50
C ARG A 89 10.50 15.84 1.75
N TRP A 90 10.08 14.57 1.69
CA TRP A 90 10.24 13.61 2.79
C TRP A 90 11.65 13.04 2.85
N SER A 91 12.29 12.79 1.70
CA SER A 91 13.66 12.27 1.59
C SER A 91 14.75 13.26 2.03
N VAL A 92 14.43 14.56 2.14
CA VAL A 92 15.39 15.61 2.55
C VAL A 92 15.40 15.80 4.09
N LYS A 93 14.59 15.06 4.84
CA LYS A 93 14.48 15.20 6.31
C LYS A 93 15.42 14.29 7.13
N GLU A 94 16.39 13.61 6.52
CA GLU A 94 17.39 12.77 7.21
C GLU A 94 18.80 13.36 7.15
#